data_AF-Q0FN87-F1
#
_entry.id   AF-Q0FN87-F1
#
_cell.length_a   1.000
_cell.length_b   1.000
_cell.length_c   1.000
_cell.angle_alpha   90.00
_cell.angle_beta   90.00
_cell.angle_gamma   90.00
#
_symmetry.space_group_name_H-M   'P 1'
#
loop_
_entity.id
_entity.type
_entity.pdbx_description
1 polymer ?
#
loop_
_entity_poly.entity_id
_entity_poly.type
_entity_poly.pdbx_seq_one_letter_code
_entity_poly.pdbx_strand_id
1 'polypeptide(L)'
;MYFLYFHAIELYLKSYLMAFGFTEGQLRKRKYGHNICCLANEAEGHGLTLADTDRHVVLHLSESDNIMTSRYIKLGVHSRLPFDVLHETCYRLHAEIGPKAYEGSGVTRRPVLPPGPVNMLKSIESRLNARD
;
A
#
# COMPACT_ATOMS: atom_id res chain seq x y z
N MET A 1 1.92 3.11 12.47
CA MET A 1 2.10 3.94 11.26
C MET A 1 2.94 3.22 10.21
N TYR A 2 4.23 2.91 10.44
CA TYR A 2 5.08 2.15 9.49
C TYR A 2 4.47 0.83 9.01
N PHE A 3 3.94 0.02 9.95
CA PHE A 3 3.23 -1.22 9.65
C PHE A 3 2.16 -1.07 8.55
N LEU A 4 1.39 0.03 8.58
CA LEU A 4 0.31 0.26 7.62
C LEU A 4 0.86 0.57 6.22
N TYR A 5 1.92 1.37 6.13
CA TYR A 5 2.57 1.66 4.86
C TYR A 5 3.18 0.42 4.23
N PHE A 6 3.81 -0.46 5.03
CA PHE A 6 4.38 -1.69 4.49
C PHE A 6 3.30 -2.61 3.95
N HIS A 7 2.20 -2.74 4.69
CA HIS A 7 1.08 -3.54 4.24
C HIS A 7 0.40 -2.93 3.01
N ALA A 8 0.29 -1.60 2.93
CA ALA A 8 -0.23 -0.92 1.75
C ALA A 8 0.62 -1.21 0.51
N ILE A 9 1.95 -1.11 0.61
CA ILE A 9 2.88 -1.46 -0.48
C ILE A 9 2.72 -2.93 -0.88
N GLU A 10 2.67 -3.85 0.09
CA GLU A 10 2.44 -5.29 -0.14
C GLU A 10 1.13 -5.53 -0.90
N LEU A 11 0.04 -4.87 -0.47
CA LEU A 11 -1.28 -4.99 -1.09
C LEU A 11 -1.32 -4.41 -2.50
N TYR A 12 -0.64 -3.30 -2.76
CA TYR A 12 -0.52 -2.76 -4.11
C TYR A 12 0.16 -3.76 -5.04
N LEU A 13 1.32 -4.29 -4.66
CA LEU A 13 2.04 -5.25 -5.50
C LEU A 13 1.23 -6.54 -5.73
N LYS A 14 0.53 -7.05 -4.69
CA LYS A 14 -0.38 -8.19 -4.85
C LYS A 14 -1.52 -7.89 -5.80
N SER A 15 -2.14 -6.71 -5.69
CA SER A 15 -3.24 -6.31 -6.57
C SER A 15 -2.80 -6.20 -8.03
N TYR A 16 -1.57 -5.74 -8.27
CA TYR A 16 -0.98 -5.73 -9.59
C TYR A 16 -0.87 -7.15 -10.14
N LEU A 17 -0.24 -8.06 -9.41
CA LEU A 17 -0.07 -9.45 -9.85
C LEU A 17 -1.41 -10.18 -10.05
N MET A 18 -2.42 -9.88 -9.24
CA MET A 18 -3.77 -10.42 -9.47
C MET A 18 -4.35 -9.99 -10.82
N ALA A 19 -4.08 -8.76 -11.26
CA ALA A 19 -4.48 -8.27 -12.59
C ALA A 19 -3.82 -9.05 -13.74
N PHE A 20 -2.68 -9.68 -13.47
CA PHE A 20 -1.95 -10.56 -14.40
C PHE A 20 -2.25 -12.06 -14.18
N GLY A 21 -3.34 -12.38 -13.47
CA GLY A 21 -3.84 -13.75 -13.33
C GLY A 21 -3.29 -14.53 -12.14
N PHE A 22 -2.54 -13.91 -11.23
CA PHE A 22 -2.14 -14.56 -9.98
C PHE A 22 -3.35 -14.74 -9.06
N THR A 23 -3.50 -15.93 -8.51
CA THR A 23 -4.55 -16.24 -7.54
C THR A 23 -4.16 -15.81 -6.13
N GLU A 24 -5.16 -15.52 -5.28
CA GLU A 24 -4.93 -15.27 -3.84
C GLU A 24 -4.13 -16.42 -3.19
N GLY A 25 -4.45 -17.66 -3.56
CA GLY A 25 -3.76 -18.84 -3.08
C GLY A 25 -2.27 -18.88 -3.44
N GLN A 26 -1.88 -18.40 -4.62
CA GLN A 26 -0.46 -18.23 -4.98
C GLN A 26 0.19 -17.11 -4.18
N LEU A 27 -0.48 -15.95 -4.06
CA LEU A 27 0.05 -14.77 -3.39
C LEU A 27 0.17 -14.92 -1.86
N ARG A 28 -0.55 -15.89 -1.26
CA ARG A 28 -0.42 -16.24 0.16
C ARG A 28 0.71 -17.20 0.47
N LYS A 29 1.28 -17.88 -0.53
CA LYS A 29 2.40 -18.83 -0.32
C LYS A 29 3.66 -18.10 0.11
N ARG A 30 4.58 -18.82 0.76
CA ARG A 30 5.84 -18.29 1.29
C ARG A 30 6.63 -17.40 0.31
N LYS A 31 6.59 -17.69 -1.00
CA LYS A 31 7.25 -16.89 -2.03
C LYS A 31 6.76 -15.43 -2.07
N TYR A 32 5.47 -15.19 -1.85
CA TYR A 32 4.83 -13.87 -2.04
C TYR A 32 4.11 -13.34 -0.79
N GLY A 33 3.85 -14.20 0.20
CA GLY A 33 2.95 -13.92 1.33
C GLY A 33 3.26 -12.63 2.08
N HIS A 34 4.52 -12.41 2.43
CA HIS A 34 5.01 -11.16 3.05
C HIS A 34 6.38 -10.75 2.49
N ASN A 35 6.73 -11.30 1.32
CA ASN A 35 8.03 -11.06 0.70
C ASN A 35 7.87 -9.95 -0.35
N ILE A 36 8.02 -8.71 0.11
CA ILE A 36 7.85 -7.51 -0.72
C ILE A 36 8.87 -7.48 -1.87
N CYS A 37 10.10 -7.96 -1.66
CA CYS A 37 11.11 -8.04 -2.72
C CYS A 37 10.69 -9.03 -3.82
N CYS A 38 10.22 -10.23 -3.47
CA CYS A 38 9.70 -11.17 -4.46
C CYS A 38 8.45 -10.64 -5.18
N LEU A 39 7.55 -9.95 -4.48
CA LEU A 39 6.38 -9.31 -5.09
C LEU A 39 6.79 -8.23 -6.10
N ALA A 40 7.75 -7.38 -5.74
CA ALA A 40 8.24 -6.29 -6.58
C ALA A 40 8.94 -6.83 -7.84
N ASN A 41 9.87 -7.78 -7.68
CA ASN A 41 10.58 -8.38 -8.81
C ASN A 41 9.62 -9.08 -9.77
N GLU A 42 8.61 -9.79 -9.26
CA GLU A 42 7.60 -10.43 -10.09
C GLU A 42 6.74 -9.37 -10.81
N ALA A 43 6.34 -8.30 -10.12
CA ALA A 43 5.56 -7.23 -10.71
C ALA A 43 6.34 -6.47 -11.81
N GLU A 44 7.64 -6.20 -11.60
CA GLU A 44 8.53 -5.64 -12.63
C GLU A 44 8.67 -6.59 -13.83
N GLY A 45 8.76 -7.91 -13.59
CA GLY A 45 8.73 -8.93 -14.64
C GLY A 45 7.45 -8.91 -15.48
N HIS A 46 6.35 -8.41 -14.93
CA HIS A 46 5.07 -8.17 -15.60
C HIS A 46 4.89 -6.70 -16.04
N GLY A 47 5.97 -5.91 -16.10
CA GLY A 47 5.96 -4.56 -16.68
C GLY A 47 5.56 -3.43 -15.72
N LEU A 48 5.59 -3.66 -14.40
CA LEU A 48 5.52 -2.57 -13.43
C LEU A 48 6.83 -1.77 -13.49
N THR A 49 6.76 -0.44 -13.49
CA THR A 49 7.96 0.41 -13.49
C THR A 49 8.14 1.08 -12.14
N LEU A 50 8.96 0.47 -11.29
CA LEU A 50 9.34 1.10 -10.03
C LEU A 50 10.37 2.21 -10.28
N ALA A 51 10.22 3.35 -9.61
CA ALA A 51 11.30 4.34 -9.57
C ALA A 51 12.40 3.86 -8.62
N ASP A 52 13.60 4.42 -8.75
CA ASP A 52 14.75 4.03 -7.91
C ASP A 52 14.48 4.24 -6.41
N THR A 53 13.73 5.27 -6.06
CA THR A 53 13.27 5.50 -4.69
C THR A 53 12.35 4.38 -4.19
N ASP A 54 11.46 3.86 -5.03
CA ASP A 54 10.58 2.75 -4.66
C ASP A 54 11.35 1.45 -4.50
N ARG A 55 12.33 1.20 -5.39
CA ARG A 55 13.23 0.05 -5.26
C ARG A 55 14.00 0.09 -3.95
N HIS A 56 14.52 1.26 -3.57
CA HIS A 56 15.21 1.44 -2.30
C HIS A 56 14.27 1.21 -1.10
N VAL A 57 13.02 1.68 -1.18
CA VAL A 57 12.00 1.41 -0.16
C VAL A 57 11.76 -0.10 -0.07
N VAL A 58 11.43 -0.77 -1.18
CA VAL A 58 11.21 -2.22 -1.27
C VAL A 58 12.37 -3.02 -0.66
N LEU A 59 13.60 -2.68 -1.02
CA LEU A 59 14.80 -3.33 -0.50
C LEU A 59 14.88 -3.18 1.02
N HIS A 60 14.76 -1.96 1.53
CA HIS A 60 14.77 -1.68 2.96
C HIS A 60 13.67 -2.44 3.71
N LEU A 61 12.47 -2.56 3.12
CA LEU A 61 11.36 -3.34 3.71
C LEU A 61 11.62 -4.85 3.71
N SER A 62 12.44 -5.36 2.79
CA SER A 62 12.75 -6.78 2.66
C SER A 62 13.86 -7.26 3.60
N GLU A 63 14.84 -6.40 3.87
CA GLU A 63 15.99 -6.72 4.74
C GLU A 63 15.63 -6.65 6.22
N SER A 64 14.53 -6.00 6.52
CA SER A 64 14.17 -5.68 7.87
C SER A 64 13.02 -6.58 8.32
N ASP A 65 13.13 -7.15 9.53
CA ASP A 65 12.01 -7.73 10.28
C ASP A 65 10.94 -6.66 10.65
N ASN A 66 10.89 -5.55 9.91
CA ASN A 66 10.21 -4.32 10.23
C ASN A 66 8.69 -4.45 10.29
N ILE A 67 8.09 -5.45 9.63
CA ILE A 67 6.65 -5.72 9.82
C ILE A 67 6.38 -6.09 11.29
N MET A 68 7.20 -6.96 11.87
CA MET A 68 7.01 -7.39 13.26
C MET A 68 7.52 -6.34 14.25
N THR A 69 8.67 -5.71 13.97
CA THR A 69 9.26 -4.73 14.89
C THR A 69 8.55 -3.38 14.87
N SER A 70 7.89 -2.99 13.78
CA SER A 70 7.10 -1.75 13.72
C SER A 70 5.82 -1.80 14.57
N ARG A 71 5.39 -2.99 15.02
CA ARG A 71 4.23 -3.17 15.89
C ARG A 71 4.54 -2.89 17.37
N TYR A 72 5.81 -2.93 17.76
CA TYR A 72 6.23 -2.76 19.14
C TYR A 72 7.11 -1.53 19.28
N ILE A 73 6.93 -0.79 20.37
CA ILE A 73 7.84 0.31 20.72
C ILE A 73 9.17 -0.34 21.12
N LYS A 74 10.19 -0.20 20.26
CA LYS A 74 11.56 -0.60 20.59
C LYS A 74 12.35 0.62 21.08
N LEU A 75 13.07 0.44 22.18
CA LEU A 75 14.03 1.40 22.69
C LEU A 75 15.41 1.05 22.10
N GLY A 76 16.06 2.00 21.42
CA GLY A 76 17.34 1.79 20.75
C GLY A 76 17.49 2.63 19.48
N VAL A 77 18.70 2.67 18.92
CA VAL A 77 18.97 3.33 17.63
C VAL A 77 18.46 2.42 16.51
N HIS A 78 17.47 2.89 15.77
CA HIS A 78 16.92 2.20 14.61
C HIS A 78 16.89 3.14 13.41
N SER A 79 17.41 2.69 12.27
CA SER A 79 17.20 3.37 11.00
C SER A 79 15.77 3.09 10.53
N ARG A 80 15.05 4.14 10.15
CA ARG A 80 13.72 4.06 9.54
C ARG A 80 13.68 5.00 8.37
N LEU A 81 12.95 4.61 7.32
CA LEU A 81 12.65 5.52 6.23
C LEU A 81 11.80 6.69 6.75
N PRO A 82 11.98 7.92 6.23
CA PRO A 82 11.08 9.01 6.52
C PRO A 82 9.64 8.67 6.11
N PHE A 83 8.66 9.18 6.85
CA PHE A 83 7.24 8.92 6.56
C PHE A 83 6.83 9.39 5.18
N ASP A 84 7.31 10.57 4.76
CA ASP A 84 6.97 11.15 3.47
C ASP A 84 7.45 10.26 2.33
N VAL A 85 8.61 9.63 2.46
CA VAL A 85 9.13 8.68 1.46
C VAL A 85 8.17 7.47 1.32
N LEU A 86 7.67 6.93 2.43
CA LEU A 86 6.70 5.83 2.40
C LEU A 86 5.35 6.27 1.82
N HIS A 87 4.91 7.47 2.15
CA HIS A 87 3.69 8.06 1.62
C HIS A 87 3.76 8.23 0.10
N GLU A 88 4.84 8.84 -0.39
CA GLU A 88 5.08 9.07 -1.81
C GLU A 88 5.21 7.77 -2.60
N THR A 89 5.83 6.73 -2.03
CA THR A 89 5.84 5.39 -2.65
C THR A 89 4.43 4.82 -2.76
N CYS A 90 3.61 4.87 -1.70
CA CYS A 90 2.21 4.42 -1.78
C CYS A 90 1.40 5.23 -2.80
N TYR A 91 1.61 6.54 -2.86
CA TYR A 91 0.93 7.41 -3.81
C TYR A 91 1.27 7.04 -5.26
N ARG A 92 2.57 6.84 -5.56
CA ARG A 92 3.03 6.46 -6.91
C ARG A 92 2.58 5.06 -7.30
N LEU A 93 2.69 4.09 -6.39
CA LEU A 93 2.16 2.73 -6.61
C LEU A 93 0.65 2.74 -6.85
N HIS A 94 -0.12 3.54 -6.10
CA HIS A 94 -1.56 3.67 -6.33
C HIS A 94 -1.86 4.20 -7.74
N ALA A 95 -1.18 5.27 -8.15
CA ALA A 95 -1.39 5.90 -9.43
C ALA A 95 -1.06 4.96 -10.61
N GLU A 96 -0.01 4.16 -10.47
CA GLU A 96 0.42 3.24 -11.53
C GLU A 96 -0.38 1.93 -11.56
N ILE A 97 -0.62 1.32 -10.38
CA ILE A 97 -1.23 0.00 -10.27
C ILE A 97 -2.76 0.08 -10.32
N GLY A 98 -3.34 1.13 -9.75
CA GLY A 98 -4.79 1.30 -9.64
C GLY A 98 -5.51 1.05 -10.97
N PRO A 99 -5.19 1.78 -12.06
CA PRO A 99 -5.83 1.58 -13.37
C PRO A 99 -5.73 0.13 -13.87
N LYS A 100 -4.52 -0.45 -13.83
CA LYS A 100 -4.24 -1.81 -14.33
C LYS A 100 -4.97 -2.89 -13.52
N ALA A 101 -5.05 -2.73 -12.20
CA ALA A 101 -5.76 -3.67 -11.32
C ALA A 101 -7.27 -3.69 -11.59
N TYR A 102 -7.87 -2.55 -11.92
CA TYR A 102 -9.28 -2.48 -12.29
C TYR A 102 -9.55 -3.08 -13.67
N GLU A 103 -8.69 -2.79 -14.66
CA GLU A 103 -8.79 -3.38 -16.00
C GLU A 103 -8.71 -4.92 -15.93
N GLY A 104 -7.71 -5.47 -15.24
CA GLY A 104 -7.52 -6.92 -15.14
C GLY A 104 -8.59 -7.65 -14.32
N SER A 105 -9.36 -6.96 -13.48
CA SER A 105 -10.44 -7.56 -12.69
C SER A 105 -11.82 -7.46 -13.35
N GLY A 106 -11.96 -6.72 -14.45
CA GLY A 106 -13.25 -6.50 -15.12
C GLY A 106 -14.25 -5.69 -14.27
N VAL A 107 -13.80 -5.04 -13.20
CA VAL A 107 -14.65 -4.25 -12.30
C VAL A 107 -14.51 -2.77 -12.65
N THR A 108 -15.62 -2.12 -13.02
CA THR A 108 -15.65 -0.66 -13.19
C THR A 108 -15.45 0.04 -11.86
N ARG A 109 -14.48 0.97 -11.82
CA ARG A 109 -14.15 1.79 -10.64
C ARG A 109 -15.41 2.47 -10.10
N ARG A 110 -15.70 2.32 -8.80
CA ARG A 110 -16.65 3.21 -8.14
C ARG A 110 -16.07 4.63 -8.16
N PRO A 111 -16.88 5.68 -8.42
CA PRO A 111 -16.38 7.05 -8.45
C PRO A 111 -15.69 7.36 -7.12
N VAL A 112 -14.49 7.97 -7.20
CA VAL A 112 -13.87 8.53 -6.00
C VAL A 112 -14.80 9.60 -5.51
N LEU A 113 -15.30 9.42 -4.28
CA LEU A 113 -16.04 10.48 -3.64
C LEU A 113 -15.06 11.63 -3.45
N PRO A 114 -15.33 12.83 -4.01
CA PRO A 114 -14.55 14.00 -3.63
C PRO A 114 -14.65 14.15 -2.12
N PRO A 115 -13.64 14.76 -1.45
CA PRO A 115 -13.81 15.13 -0.06
C PRO A 115 -15.13 15.89 0.06
N GLY A 116 -16.03 15.38 0.91
CA GLY A 116 -17.37 15.95 1.03
C GLY A 116 -17.26 17.46 1.30
N PRO A 117 -18.22 18.28 0.83
CA PRO A 117 -18.16 19.71 1.06
C PRO A 117 -18.01 19.97 2.57
N VAL A 118 -17.15 20.93 2.95
CA VAL A 118 -16.84 21.26 4.36
C VAL A 118 -18.11 21.49 5.20
N ASN A 119 -19.20 21.93 4.56
CA ASN A 119 -20.51 22.12 5.20
C ASN A 119 -21.16 20.81 5.68
N MET A 120 -20.81 19.67 5.06
CA MET A 120 -21.24 18.33 5.50
C MET A 120 -20.57 17.94 6.82
N LEU A 121 -19.32 18.34 7.06
CA LEU A 121 -18.63 18.14 8.34
C LEU A 121 -19.32 18.94 9.46
N LYS A 122 -19.64 20.22 9.20
CA LYS A 122 -20.40 21.06 10.15
C LYS A 122 -21.78 20.48 10.48
N SER A 123 -22.45 19.87 9.48
CA SER A 123 -23.72 19.18 9.70
C SER A 123 -23.56 17.92 10.56
N ILE A 124 -22.46 17.17 10.42
CA ILE A 124 -22.16 16.00 11.25
C ILE A 124 -21.83 16.42 12.68
N GLU A 125 -21.01 17.46 12.85
CA GLU A 125 -20.67 18.04 14.17
C GLU A 125 -21.90 18.58 14.90
N SER A 126 -22.79 19.29 14.19
CA SER A 126 -24.05 19.79 14.78
C SER A 126 -24.99 18.67 15.24
N ARG A 127 -24.97 17.51 14.57
CA ARG A 127 -25.78 16.34 14.95
C ARG A 127 -25.18 15.55 16.11
N LEU A 128 -23.86 15.61 16.29
CA LEU A 128 -23.17 15.02 17.43
C LEU A 128 -23.38 15.88 18.68
N ASN A 129 -23.31 17.21 18.56
CA ASN A 129 -23.51 18.14 19.67
C ASN A 129 -24.99 18.34 20.08
N ALA A 130 -25.94 17.83 19.31
CA ALA A 130 -27.38 17.86 19.63
C ALA A 130 -27.86 16.59 20.36
N ARG A 131 -26.93 15.68 20.70
CA ARG A 131 -27.20 14.43 21.43
C ARG A 131 -26.66 14.44 22.87
N ASP A 132 -26.08 15.56 23.30
CA ASP A 132 -25.79 15.91 24.70
C ASP A 132 -26.88 16.85 25.23
#